data_AF-A0A954TLE2-F1
#
_entry.id   AF-A0A954TLE2-F1
#
_cell.length_a   1.000
_cell.length_b   1.000
_cell.length_c   1.000
_cell.angle_alpha   90.00
_cell.angle_beta   90.00
_cell.angle_gamma   90.00
#
_symmetry.space_group_name_H-M   'P 1'
#
loop_
_entity.id
_entity.type
_entity.pdbx_description
1 polymer ?
#
loop_
_entity_poly.entity_id
_entity_poly.type
_entity_poly.pdbx_seq_one_letter_code
_entity_poly.pdbx_strand_id
1 'polypeptide(L)'
;MSSVHGKLSRVRKPRVHITYDVEVGDAMEKRELPFVMGVLGDFSGQPTSKLQPLRERKFVQIDRDNINDVLKKMTPGLNLRVENTLAGDGSEL
;
A
#
# COMPACT_ATOMS: atom_id res chain seq x y z
N MET A 1 -11.69 25.76 6.46
CA MET A 1 -10.37 26.40 6.58
C MET A 1 -10.57 27.90 6.76
N SER A 2 -9.99 28.56 7.77
CA SER A 2 -10.24 29.99 7.99
C SER A 2 -9.51 30.84 6.94
N SER A 3 -10.24 31.62 6.15
CA SER A 3 -9.66 32.50 5.14
C SER A 3 -8.83 33.62 5.79
N VAL A 4 -7.82 34.13 5.06
CA VAL A 4 -6.95 35.24 5.49
C VAL A 4 -7.77 36.50 5.81
N HIS A 5 -8.91 36.69 5.12
CA HIS A 5 -9.86 37.77 5.31
C HIS A 5 -10.57 37.71 6.68
N GLY A 6 -10.84 36.50 7.21
CA GLY A 6 -11.42 36.32 8.54
C GLY A 6 -10.50 36.75 9.69
N LYS A 7 -9.17 36.78 9.48
CA LYS A 7 -8.22 37.30 10.47
C LYS A 7 -8.13 38.83 10.45
N LEU A 8 -8.35 39.46 9.29
CA LEU A 8 -8.27 40.92 9.12
C LEU A 8 -9.44 41.67 9.79
N SER A 9 -10.62 41.05 9.82
CA SER A 9 -11.82 41.60 10.49
C SER A 9 -11.68 41.75 12.01
N ARG A 10 -10.85 40.92 12.64
CA ARG A 10 -10.65 40.90 14.11
C ARG A 10 -9.67 41.96 14.60
N VAL A 11 -8.69 42.36 13.78
CA VAL A 11 -7.57 43.20 14.23
C VAL A 11 -7.66 44.65 13.74
N ARG A 12 -8.11 44.91 12.50
CA ARG A 12 -8.39 46.26 11.96
C ARG A 12 -9.41 46.21 10.82
N LYS A 13 -10.66 46.61 11.07
CA LYS A 13 -11.74 46.58 10.07
C LYS A 13 -11.55 47.71 9.02
N PRO A 14 -11.37 47.40 7.71
CA PRO A 14 -11.29 48.40 6.66
C PRO A 14 -12.67 49.00 6.33
N ARG A 15 -12.69 50.20 5.70
CA ARG A 15 -13.93 50.95 5.40
C ARG A 15 -14.83 50.27 4.36
N VAL A 16 -14.26 49.51 3.43
CA VAL A 16 -14.99 48.65 2.49
C VAL A 16 -14.30 47.29 2.51
N HIS A 17 -15.07 46.22 2.71
CA HIS A 17 -14.56 44.85 2.76
C HIS A 17 -15.50 43.95 1.96
N ILE A 18 -15.02 43.43 0.84
CA ILE A 18 -15.77 42.51 -0.03
C ILE A 18 -15.23 41.11 0.27
N THR A 19 -16.07 40.25 0.83
CA THR A 19 -15.75 38.85 1.10
C THR A 19 -16.45 37.97 0.09
N TYR A 20 -15.73 36.99 -0.45
CA TYR A 20 -16.31 35.88 -1.19
C TYR A 20 -16.41 34.70 -0.24
N ASP A 21 -17.61 34.47 0.29
CA ASP A 21 -17.91 33.30 1.10
C ASP A 21 -18.54 32.23 0.20
N VAL A 22 -17.98 31.03 0.22
CA VAL A 22 -18.51 29.92 -0.56
C VAL A 22 -19.52 29.21 0.34
N GLU A 23 -20.78 29.59 0.22
CA GLU A 23 -21.86 28.88 0.89
C GLU A 23 -22.04 27.49 0.26
N VAL A 24 -21.63 26.46 0.99
CA VAL A 24 -21.83 25.06 0.57
C VAL A 24 -23.17 24.50 1.08
N GLY A 25 -23.99 25.30 1.79
CA GLY A 25 -25.28 24.88 2.35
C GLY A 25 -25.18 23.57 3.16
N ASP A 26 -26.09 22.64 2.90
CA ASP A 26 -26.09 21.25 3.43
C ASP A 26 -25.35 20.26 2.51
N ALA A 27 -24.44 20.73 1.65
CA ALA A 27 -23.74 19.83 0.72
C ALA A 27 -22.96 18.77 1.50
N MET A 28 -23.40 17.51 1.37
CA MET A 28 -22.69 16.38 1.93
C MET A 28 -21.30 16.30 1.30
N GLU A 29 -20.28 16.44 2.13
CA GLU A 29 -18.90 16.26 1.72
C GLU A 29 -18.71 14.80 1.29
N LYS A 30 -18.54 14.57 -0.02
CA LYS A 30 -18.24 13.24 -0.54
C LYS A 30 -16.87 12.80 -0.02
N ARG A 31 -16.88 11.84 0.91
CA ARG A 31 -15.68 11.12 1.33
C ARG A 31 -15.53 9.90 0.43
N GLU A 32 -14.51 9.90 -0.41
CA GLU A 32 -14.15 8.72 -1.19
C GLU A 32 -13.47 7.70 -0.27
N LEU A 33 -14.03 6.50 -0.20
CA LEU A 33 -13.42 5.37 0.49
C LEU A 33 -12.55 4.62 -0.51
N PRO A 34 -11.22 4.55 -0.31
CA PRO A 34 -10.36 3.79 -1.21
C PRO A 34 -10.66 2.30 -1.08
N PHE A 35 -10.80 1.63 -2.22
CA PHE A 35 -10.93 0.17 -2.26
C PHE A 35 -9.55 -0.46 -2.11
N VAL A 36 -9.32 -1.13 -0.97
CA VAL A 36 -8.07 -1.84 -0.67
C VAL A 36 -8.35 -3.34 -0.60
N MET A 37 -7.62 -4.12 -1.40
CA MET A 37 -7.74 -5.58 -1.42
C MET A 37 -6.53 -6.23 -0.74
N GLY A 38 -6.79 -7.07 0.26
CA GLY A 38 -5.77 -7.91 0.90
C GLY A 38 -5.77 -9.30 0.30
N VAL A 39 -4.61 -9.77 -0.16
CA VAL A 39 -4.43 -11.15 -0.64
C VAL A 39 -3.59 -11.91 0.37
N LEU A 40 -4.10 -13.07 0.80
CA LEU A 40 -3.41 -13.97 1.73
C LEU A 40 -3.21 -15.32 1.05
N GLY A 41 -1.99 -15.84 1.13
CA GLY A 41 -1.62 -17.11 0.51
C GLY A 41 -0.21 -17.53 0.92
N ASP A 42 0.13 -18.78 0.61
CA ASP A 42 1.53 -19.21 0.68
C ASP A 42 2.26 -18.76 -0.58
N PHE A 43 3.10 -17.74 -0.41
CA PHE A 43 3.92 -17.16 -1.46
C PHE A 43 5.40 -17.51 -1.31
N SER A 44 5.77 -18.24 -0.25
CA SER A 44 7.16 -18.50 0.14
C SER A 44 7.61 -19.94 -0.11
N GLY A 45 6.69 -20.90 -0.20
CA GLY A 45 6.99 -22.30 -0.53
C GLY A 45 7.95 -22.93 0.50
N GLN A 46 9.13 -23.38 0.06
CA GLN A 46 10.25 -23.71 0.94
C GLN A 46 11.19 -22.49 1.07
N PRO A 47 10.97 -21.60 2.04
CA PRO A 47 11.71 -20.34 2.10
C PRO A 47 13.21 -20.60 2.28
N THR A 48 14.02 -19.83 1.58
CA THR A 48 15.50 -19.91 1.68
C THR A 48 16.02 -19.40 3.02
N SER A 49 15.22 -18.66 3.78
CA SER A 49 15.53 -18.16 5.12
C SER A 49 14.34 -18.33 6.06
N LYS A 50 14.60 -18.34 7.38
CA LYS A 50 13.53 -18.51 8.38
C LYS A 50 12.58 -17.33 8.33
N LEU A 51 11.31 -17.60 8.03
CA LEU A 51 10.25 -16.59 8.01
C LEU A 51 9.91 -16.11 9.42
N GLN A 52 9.46 -14.87 9.53
CA GLN A 52 8.94 -14.32 10.78
C GLN A 52 7.70 -15.10 11.26
N PRO A 53 7.46 -15.15 12.58
CA PRO A 53 6.21 -15.68 13.14
C PRO A 53 4.99 -15.01 12.50
N LEU A 54 3.91 -15.76 12.31
CA LEU A 54 2.70 -15.29 11.61
C LEU A 54 2.15 -13.98 12.21
N ARG A 55 2.19 -13.84 13.54
CA ARG A 55 1.70 -12.65 14.26
C ARG A 55 2.50 -11.37 13.95
N GLU A 56 3.75 -11.51 13.52
CA GLU A 56 4.61 -10.37 13.17
C GLU A 56 4.53 -10.00 11.68
N ARG A 57 3.87 -10.82 10.86
CA ARG A 57 3.73 -10.57 9.42
C ARG A 57 2.67 -9.50 9.19
N LYS A 58 3.10 -8.36 8.65
CA LYS A 58 2.21 -7.25 8.26
C LYS A 58 1.83 -7.36 6.80
N PHE A 59 0.68 -6.77 6.44
CA PHE A 59 0.35 -6.55 5.03
C PHE A 59 1.37 -5.61 4.40
N VAL A 60 1.86 -6.00 3.23
CA VAL A 60 2.78 -5.21 2.42
C VAL A 60 1.98 -4.69 1.23
N GLN A 61 2.05 -3.38 0.99
CA GLN A 61 1.45 -2.79 -0.19
C GLN A 61 2.27 -3.16 -1.42
N ILE A 62 1.61 -3.72 -2.43
CA ILE A 62 2.23 -4.14 -3.68
C ILE A 62 1.76 -3.22 -4.80
N ASP A 63 2.71 -2.74 -5.60
CA ASP A 63 2.49 -1.97 -6.82
C ASP A 63 3.43 -2.48 -7.94
N ARG A 64 3.29 -1.91 -9.15
CA ARG A 64 4.08 -2.34 -10.32
C ARG A 64 5.59 -2.13 -10.12
N ASP A 65 5.97 -1.15 -9.32
CA ASP A 65 7.36 -0.71 -9.20
C ASP A 65 8.07 -1.47 -8.06
N ASN A 66 7.32 -1.95 -7.06
CA ASN A 66 7.86 -2.56 -5.85
C ASN A 66 7.75 -4.10 -5.80
N ILE A 67 7.08 -4.74 -6.77
CA ILE A 67 6.88 -6.20 -6.81
C ILE A 67 8.17 -6.99 -6.59
N ASN A 68 9.25 -6.59 -7.26
CA ASN A 68 10.53 -7.30 -7.19
C ASN A 68 11.16 -7.19 -5.80
N ASP A 69 11.01 -6.05 -5.14
CA ASP A 69 11.56 -5.82 -3.80
C ASP A 69 10.73 -6.55 -2.73
N VAL A 70 9.42 -6.61 -2.91
CA VAL A 70 8.53 -7.41 -2.05
C VAL A 70 8.89 -8.89 -2.20
N LEU A 71 9.04 -9.40 -3.43
CA LEU A 71 9.41 -10.79 -3.67
C LEU A 71 10.75 -11.16 -3.04
N LYS A 72 11.78 -10.30 -3.16
CA LYS A 72 13.08 -10.50 -2.49
C LYS A 72 12.96 -10.62 -0.98
N LYS A 73 12.12 -9.79 -0.35
CA LYS A 73 11.88 -9.83 1.11
C LYS A 73 11.12 -11.07 1.56
N MET A 74 10.29 -11.66 0.70
CA MET A 74 9.56 -12.89 0.98
C MET A 74 10.43 -14.16 0.89
N THR A 75 11.63 -14.04 0.33
CA THR A 75 12.62 -15.14 0.18
C THR A 75 12.04 -16.47 -0.30
N PRO A 76 11.23 -16.46 -1.39
CA PRO A 76 10.62 -17.68 -1.90
C PRO A 76 11.72 -18.66 -2.32
N GLY A 77 11.53 -19.92 -2.00
CA GLY A 77 12.43 -20.99 -2.39
C GLY A 77 11.66 -22.25 -2.75
N LEU A 78 12.30 -23.08 -3.57
CA LEU A 78 11.73 -24.30 -4.07
C LEU A 78 12.83 -25.34 -4.16
N ASN A 79 12.68 -26.43 -3.41
CA ASN A 79 13.59 -27.57 -3.45
C ASN A 79 12.79 -28.78 -3.92
N LEU A 80 12.94 -29.14 -5.18
CA LEU A 80 12.29 -30.29 -5.80
C LEU A 80 13.35 -31.25 -6.30
N ARG A 81 13.04 -32.55 -6.22
CA ARG A 81 13.77 -33.58 -6.94
C ARG A 81 12.98 -33.92 -8.19
N VAL A 82 13.65 -33.92 -9.34
CA VAL A 82 13.07 -34.21 -10.65
C VAL A 82 13.90 -35.27 -11.35
N GLU A 83 13.26 -36.03 -12.24
CA GLU A 83 13.94 -37.04 -13.04
C GLU A 83 15.02 -36.41 -13.93
N ASN A 84 16.22 -36.99 -13.90
CA ASN A 84 17.34 -36.52 -14.71
C ASN A 84 17.25 -37.07 -16.14
N THR A 85 16.62 -36.30 -17.03
CA THR A 85 16.53 -36.64 -18.45
C THR A 85 17.83 -36.45 -19.24
N LEU A 86 18.90 -35.92 -18.63
CA LEU A 86 20.16 -35.61 -19.33
C LEU A 86 21.11 -36.81 -19.40
N ALA A 87 21.18 -37.62 -18.34
CA ALA A 87 22.08 -38.77 -18.28
C ALA A 87 21.42 -40.08 -18.72
N GLY A 88 20.08 -40.15 -18.73
CA GLY A 88 19.34 -41.34 -19.13
C GLY A 88 19.58 -42.56 -18.23
N ASP A 89 20.12 -42.34 -17.03
CA ASP A 89 20.53 -43.36 -16.05
C ASP A 89 19.49 -43.56 -14.93
N GLY A 90 18.35 -42.89 -15.00
CA GLY A 90 17.30 -42.94 -13.98
C GLY A 90 17.69 -42.25 -12.67
N SER A 91 18.72 -41.41 -12.66
CA SER A 91 19.06 -40.56 -11.51
C SER A 91 18.05 -39.42 -11.33
N GLU A 92 17.97 -38.86 -10.12
CA GLU A 92 17.18 -37.66 -9.80
C GLU A 92 18.10 -36.46 -9.58
N LEU A 93 17.64 -35.25 -9.93
CA LEU A 93 18.28 -33.94 -9.71
C LEU A 93 17.43 -33.05 -8.81
#